data_AF-A0A212CEY3-F1
#
_entry.id   AF-A0A212CEY3-F1
#
_cell.length_a   1.000
_cell.length_b   1.000
_cell.length_c   1.000
_cell.angle_alpha   90.00
_cell.angle_beta   90.00
_cell.angle_gamma   90.00
#
_symmetry.space_group_name_H-M   'P 1'
#
loop_
_entity.id
_entity.type
_entity.pdbx_description
1 polymer ?
#
loop_
_entity_poly.entity_id
_entity_poly.type
_entity_poly.pdbx_seq_one_letter_code
_entity_poly.pdbx_strand_id
1 'polypeptide(L)'
;MGMDGKNNGWNLNMGLQTSEDAKFYALSTRFKPFSNENETLVVQFSVKHEQGIDCGGGCVKLFPDTLNQQDMHSESEYYIMFGLDICGFGNNKVQINKDTHLYTLIIRPSATYEVKIDNKQVAAGDVEDEWAFLPPKKIKAPYAQKPRKWDERLQIEDPEDKKPETEYIPDPGAKKPDNWNEAMDGEWEGPLIPNLKYKGQWKPRTTDNPNYQGEWIHPEIDNPEYKPDPNICHYYNISVLGLDLWQVKSGSFFDNFLLTNDDEFAEEVGNMTWGTRKSSHLALKTTQQDRH
;
A
#
# COMPACT_ATOMS: atom_id res chain seq x y z
N MET A 1 -27.56 -37.80 -9.60
CA MET A 1 -26.82 -39.08 -9.58
C MET A 1 -25.81 -38.97 -8.45
N GLY A 2 -25.88 -39.86 -7.46
CA GLY A 2 -25.10 -39.76 -6.22
C GLY A 2 -23.59 -39.81 -6.48
N MET A 3 -22.86 -38.90 -5.83
CA MET A 3 -21.41 -38.84 -5.84
C MET A 3 -20.87 -39.75 -4.73
N ASP A 4 -20.50 -40.98 -5.09
CA ASP A 4 -19.71 -41.86 -4.22
C ASP A 4 -18.24 -41.45 -4.28
N GLY A 5 -17.70 -41.03 -3.13
CA GLY A 5 -16.32 -40.57 -2.94
C GLY A 5 -15.25 -41.66 -3.02
N LYS A 6 -15.08 -42.28 -4.18
CA LYS A 6 -13.93 -43.16 -4.47
C LYS A 6 -13.31 -42.83 -5.82
N ASN A 7 -12.11 -42.25 -5.76
CA ASN A 7 -11.17 -42.02 -6.86
C ASN A 7 -11.72 -41.24 -8.07
N ASN A 8 -11.72 -39.91 -7.94
CA ASN A 8 -12.10 -39.00 -9.02
C ASN A 8 -11.05 -38.88 -10.16
N GLY A 9 -10.07 -39.79 -10.28
CA GLY A 9 -9.13 -39.84 -11.42
C GLY A 9 -8.20 -38.64 -11.62
N TRP A 10 -8.26 -37.60 -10.76
CA TRP A 10 -7.36 -36.45 -10.84
C TRP A 10 -5.93 -36.87 -10.48
N ASN A 11 -5.02 -36.78 -11.43
CA ASN A 11 -3.60 -36.85 -11.13
C ASN A 11 -3.17 -35.50 -10.54
N LEU A 12 -3.24 -35.38 -9.21
CA LEU A 12 -2.94 -34.17 -8.42
C LEU A 12 -1.48 -33.67 -8.53
N ASN A 13 -0.66 -34.31 -9.37
CA ASN A 13 0.77 -34.03 -9.54
C ASN A 13 1.15 -33.56 -10.95
N MET A 14 0.20 -33.36 -11.87
CA MET A 14 0.48 -32.86 -13.22
C MET A 14 0.06 -31.39 -13.37
N GLY A 15 0.86 -30.60 -14.06
CA GLY A 15 0.62 -29.17 -14.26
C GLY A 15 1.68 -28.57 -15.18
N LEU A 16 1.61 -27.26 -15.38
CA LEU A 16 2.49 -26.52 -16.28
C LEU A 16 3.70 -26.01 -15.51
N GLN A 17 4.90 -26.43 -15.90
CA GLN A 17 6.15 -25.99 -15.27
C GLN A 17 7.03 -25.24 -16.26
N THR A 18 7.59 -24.10 -15.85
CA THR A 18 8.64 -23.43 -16.62
C THR A 18 9.94 -24.24 -16.54
N SER A 19 10.65 -24.37 -17.66
CA SER A 19 11.76 -25.33 -17.80
C SER A 19 13.13 -24.71 -18.12
N GLU A 20 13.14 -23.48 -18.61
CA GLU A 20 14.32 -22.71 -19.04
C GLU A 20 14.43 -21.39 -18.26
N ASP A 21 15.61 -21.14 -17.71
CA ASP A 21 15.97 -19.92 -17.00
C ASP A 21 16.08 -18.72 -17.95
N ALA A 22 15.89 -17.51 -17.40
CA ALA A 22 15.97 -16.23 -18.09
C ALA A 22 15.16 -16.20 -19.41
N LYS A 23 13.91 -16.64 -19.35
CA LYS A 23 13.03 -16.78 -20.51
C LYS A 23 11.66 -16.17 -20.29
N PHE A 24 11.11 -15.64 -21.38
CA PHE A 24 9.70 -15.26 -21.49
C PHE A 24 8.86 -16.48 -21.86
N TYR A 25 7.77 -16.69 -21.12
CA TYR A 25 6.78 -17.71 -21.37
C TYR A 25 5.48 -17.03 -21.76
N ALA A 26 4.97 -17.38 -22.94
CA ALA A 26 3.66 -16.97 -23.41
C ALA A 26 2.86 -18.22 -23.78
N LEU A 27 1.89 -18.58 -22.96
CA LEU A 27 0.98 -19.70 -23.19
C LEU A 27 -0.44 -19.26 -22.91
N SER A 28 -1.39 -19.62 -23.76
CA SER A 28 -2.79 -19.26 -23.56
C SER A 28 -3.73 -20.36 -23.95
N THR A 29 -4.93 -20.33 -23.36
CA THR A 29 -6.05 -21.22 -23.71
C THR A 29 -7.30 -20.40 -23.95
N ARG A 30 -8.07 -20.80 -24.95
CA ARG A 30 -9.32 -20.16 -25.32
C ARG A 30 -10.49 -21.00 -24.85
N PHE A 31 -11.52 -20.32 -24.37
CA PHE A 31 -12.79 -20.90 -23.96
C PHE A 31 -13.95 -20.12 -24.58
N LYS A 32 -15.16 -20.64 -24.38
CA LYS A 32 -16.38 -19.99 -24.85
C LYS A 32 -16.48 -18.59 -24.23
N PRO A 33 -16.61 -17.51 -25.05
CA PRO A 33 -16.71 -16.16 -24.52
C PRO A 33 -17.87 -16.01 -23.53
N PHE A 34 -17.64 -15.24 -22.48
CA PHE A 34 -18.67 -14.87 -21.51
C PHE A 34 -18.47 -13.43 -21.01
N SER A 35 -19.52 -12.88 -20.40
CA SER A 35 -19.54 -11.58 -19.75
C SER A 35 -19.66 -11.77 -18.24
N ASN A 36 -19.02 -10.92 -17.44
CA ASN A 36 -19.27 -10.85 -16.00
C ASN A 36 -20.20 -9.69 -15.62
N GLU A 37 -20.90 -9.10 -16.59
CA GLU A 37 -21.92 -8.09 -16.33
C GLU A 37 -22.99 -8.65 -15.39
N ASN A 38 -23.20 -7.99 -14.24
CA ASN A 38 -24.14 -8.41 -13.19
C ASN A 38 -23.88 -9.78 -12.53
N GLU A 39 -22.76 -10.43 -12.82
CA GLU A 39 -22.34 -11.68 -12.19
C GLU A 39 -21.00 -11.54 -11.48
N THR A 40 -20.79 -12.35 -10.44
CA THR A 40 -19.47 -12.45 -9.81
C THR A 40 -18.49 -13.11 -10.79
N LEU A 41 -17.25 -12.62 -10.84
CA LEU A 41 -16.15 -13.26 -11.55
C LEU A 41 -15.16 -13.82 -10.53
N VAL A 42 -14.93 -15.12 -10.58
CA VAL A 42 -13.93 -15.80 -9.75
C VAL A 42 -12.83 -16.36 -10.63
N VAL A 43 -11.59 -15.96 -10.34
CA VAL A 43 -10.35 -16.44 -10.99
C VAL A 43 -9.50 -17.14 -9.95
N GLN A 44 -9.35 -18.46 -10.08
CA GLN A 44 -8.62 -19.28 -9.13
C GLN A 44 -7.57 -20.14 -9.82
N PHE A 45 -6.38 -20.24 -9.24
CA PHE A 45 -5.30 -21.12 -9.71
C PHE A 45 -4.28 -21.38 -8.60
N SER A 46 -3.55 -22.48 -8.73
CA SER A 46 -2.47 -22.86 -7.83
C SER A 46 -1.11 -22.56 -8.44
N VAL A 47 -0.18 -22.02 -7.65
CA VAL A 47 1.21 -21.79 -8.04
C VAL A 47 2.16 -22.35 -7.00
N LYS A 48 3.24 -22.99 -7.43
CA LYS A 48 4.34 -23.44 -6.59
C LYS A 48 5.66 -22.94 -7.16
N HIS A 49 6.46 -22.25 -6.34
CA HIS A 49 7.82 -21.80 -6.69
C HIS A 49 8.87 -22.67 -5.97
N GLU A 50 8.98 -23.94 -6.37
CA GLU A 50 9.87 -24.91 -5.72
C GLU A 50 11.36 -24.53 -5.83
N GLN A 51 11.73 -23.87 -6.92
CA GLN A 51 13.09 -23.47 -7.23
C GLN A 51 13.64 -22.37 -6.30
N GLY A 52 12.79 -21.73 -5.50
CA GLY A 52 13.14 -20.51 -4.76
C GLY A 52 13.44 -19.37 -5.72
N ILE A 53 12.40 -18.94 -6.45
CA ILE A 53 12.49 -17.87 -7.45
C ILE A 53 12.91 -16.55 -6.77
N ASP A 54 13.77 -15.80 -7.43
CA ASP A 54 14.28 -14.51 -6.96
C ASP A 54 13.71 -13.34 -7.76
N CYS A 55 13.53 -13.51 -9.08
CA CYS A 55 12.74 -12.60 -9.90
C CYS A 55 11.98 -13.37 -10.99
N GLY A 56 10.66 -13.21 -11.00
CA GLY A 56 9.78 -13.66 -12.07
C GLY A 56 8.30 -13.64 -11.71
N GLY A 57 7.49 -13.58 -12.76
CA GLY A 57 6.03 -13.53 -12.68
C GLY A 57 5.40 -14.89 -12.39
N GLY A 58 4.30 -14.84 -11.64
CA GLY A 58 3.43 -15.94 -11.26
C GLY A 58 1.94 -15.60 -11.45
N CYS A 59 1.63 -14.71 -12.40
CA CYS A 59 0.29 -14.19 -12.64
C CYS A 59 -0.40 -14.81 -13.88
N VAL A 60 -1.73 -14.76 -13.88
CA VAL A 60 -2.56 -15.04 -15.05
C VAL A 60 -3.09 -13.73 -15.60
N LYS A 61 -3.37 -13.70 -16.91
CA LYS A 61 -4.04 -12.60 -17.60
C LYS A 61 -5.32 -13.11 -18.25
N LEU A 62 -6.40 -12.35 -18.11
CA LEU A 62 -7.66 -12.56 -18.84
C LEU A 62 -7.76 -11.59 -19.99
N PHE A 63 -8.10 -12.10 -21.17
CA PHE A 63 -8.12 -11.33 -22.40
C PHE A 63 -9.49 -11.43 -23.12
N PRO A 64 -9.80 -10.44 -23.96
CA PRO A 64 -10.96 -10.48 -24.85
C PRO A 64 -10.87 -11.60 -25.89
N ASP A 65 -12.00 -11.88 -26.52
CA ASP A 65 -12.10 -12.79 -27.66
C ASP A 65 -11.29 -12.34 -28.89
N THR A 66 -11.01 -11.04 -29.02
CA THR A 66 -10.22 -10.44 -30.10
C THR A 66 -8.72 -10.75 -30.04
N LEU A 67 -8.21 -11.28 -28.93
CA LEU A 67 -6.78 -11.58 -28.79
C LEU A 67 -6.31 -12.60 -29.85
N ASN A 68 -5.22 -12.27 -30.55
CA ASN A 68 -4.46 -13.23 -31.35
C ASN A 68 -3.48 -14.01 -30.46
N GLN A 69 -3.83 -15.26 -30.12
CA GLN A 69 -3.02 -16.10 -29.22
C GLN A 69 -1.61 -16.43 -29.74
N GLN A 70 -1.40 -16.42 -31.05
CA GLN A 70 -0.08 -16.71 -31.66
C GLN A 70 0.89 -15.54 -31.52
N ASP A 71 0.37 -14.36 -31.22
CA ASP A 71 1.12 -13.11 -31.08
C ASP A 71 0.90 -12.50 -29.68
N MET A 72 0.58 -13.34 -28.69
CA MET A 72 0.40 -12.89 -27.32
C MET A 72 1.75 -12.50 -26.69
N HIS A 73 1.81 -11.30 -26.13
CA HIS A 73 3.00 -10.74 -25.51
C HIS A 73 2.64 -9.77 -24.35
N SER A 74 3.66 -9.16 -23.73
CA SER A 74 3.51 -8.27 -22.57
C SER A 74 2.61 -7.06 -22.79
N GLU A 75 2.65 -6.48 -23.99
CA GLU A 75 1.83 -5.33 -24.40
C GLU A 75 0.44 -5.71 -24.95
N SER A 76 0.08 -7.00 -25.04
CA SER A 76 -1.24 -7.39 -25.53
C SER A 76 -2.32 -6.88 -24.56
N GLU A 77 -3.40 -6.29 -25.10
CA GLU A 77 -4.48 -5.72 -24.30
C GLU A 77 -5.23 -6.80 -23.51
N TYR A 78 -5.19 -6.71 -22.17
CA TYR A 78 -5.85 -7.62 -21.24
C TYR A 78 -6.84 -6.87 -20.37
N TYR A 79 -7.81 -7.59 -19.81
CA TYR A 79 -8.80 -7.07 -18.87
C TYR A 79 -8.32 -7.12 -17.43
N ILE A 80 -7.85 -8.28 -16.99
CA ILE A 80 -7.43 -8.51 -15.60
C ILE A 80 -6.09 -9.22 -15.63
N MET A 81 -5.14 -8.74 -14.81
CA MET A 81 -3.92 -9.46 -14.46
C MET A 81 -3.94 -9.75 -12.96
N PHE A 82 -3.82 -11.01 -12.58
CA PHE A 82 -3.90 -11.40 -11.18
C PHE A 82 -2.92 -12.52 -10.84
N GLY A 83 -2.25 -12.37 -9.70
CA GLY A 83 -1.34 -13.37 -9.15
C GLY A 83 -0.13 -12.74 -8.52
N LEU A 84 0.87 -13.58 -8.26
CA LEU A 84 2.08 -13.14 -7.60
C LEU A 84 3.08 -12.61 -8.63
N ASP A 85 3.69 -11.46 -8.35
CA ASP A 85 4.87 -10.99 -9.09
C ASP A 85 6.00 -10.76 -8.08
N ILE A 86 7.11 -11.45 -8.31
CA ILE A 86 8.24 -11.45 -7.39
C ILE A 86 9.42 -10.85 -8.11
N CYS A 87 10.04 -9.83 -7.55
CA CYS A 87 11.38 -9.44 -7.96
C CYS A 87 12.16 -8.85 -6.79
N GLY A 88 13.19 -9.56 -6.33
CA GLY A 88 14.04 -9.15 -5.21
C GLY A 88 15.52 -9.31 -5.55
N PHE A 89 16.25 -8.19 -5.59
CA PHE A 89 17.69 -8.17 -5.84
C PHE A 89 18.48 -7.96 -4.53
N GLY A 90 19.65 -8.59 -4.43
CA GLY A 90 20.60 -8.36 -3.33
C GLY A 90 20.10 -8.82 -1.96
N ASN A 91 20.20 -7.96 -0.94
CA ASN A 91 19.83 -8.26 0.45
C ASN A 91 18.31 -8.25 0.69
N ASN A 92 17.50 -7.83 -0.28
CA ASN A 92 16.04 -7.77 -0.20
C ASN A 92 15.38 -8.99 -0.87
N LYS A 93 15.99 -10.16 -0.78
CA LYS A 93 15.36 -11.40 -1.27
C LYS A 93 14.16 -11.74 -0.39
N VAL A 94 12.96 -11.65 -0.97
CA VAL A 94 11.74 -12.14 -0.35
C VAL A 94 11.86 -13.66 -0.23
N GLN A 95 11.86 -14.16 1.01
CA GLN A 95 11.82 -15.61 1.24
C GLN A 95 10.43 -16.13 0.89
N ILE A 96 10.33 -16.79 -0.26
CA ILE A 96 9.08 -17.40 -0.73
C ILE A 96 9.04 -18.84 -0.25
N ASN A 97 7.90 -19.23 0.33
CA ASN A 97 7.68 -20.62 0.67
C ASN A 97 7.63 -21.47 -0.62
N LYS A 98 8.31 -22.62 -0.60
CA LYS A 98 8.40 -23.56 -1.72
C LYS A 98 7.18 -24.46 -1.85
N ASP A 99 6.23 -24.35 -0.93
CA ASP A 99 4.97 -25.08 -0.98
C ASP A 99 4.04 -24.51 -2.07
N THR A 100 3.04 -25.29 -2.47
CA THR A 100 2.00 -24.83 -3.40
C THR A 100 1.05 -23.89 -2.67
N HIS A 101 0.71 -22.78 -3.30
CA HIS A 101 -0.26 -21.80 -2.81
C HIS A 101 -1.42 -21.68 -3.78
N LEU A 102 -2.63 -21.51 -3.24
CA LEU A 102 -3.85 -21.29 -4.00
C LEU A 102 -4.16 -19.79 -4.02
N TYR A 103 -4.32 -19.20 -5.21
CA TYR A 103 -4.69 -17.80 -5.39
C TYR A 103 -6.09 -17.72 -5.93
N THR A 104 -6.93 -16.88 -5.32
CA THR A 104 -8.31 -16.66 -5.73
C THR A 104 -8.60 -15.17 -5.74
N LEU A 105 -9.06 -14.65 -6.87
CA LEU A 105 -9.60 -13.31 -7.02
C LEU A 105 -11.11 -13.43 -7.26
N ILE A 106 -11.88 -12.65 -6.51
CA ILE A 106 -13.32 -12.55 -6.63
C ILE A 106 -13.64 -11.08 -6.93
N ILE A 107 -14.32 -10.81 -8.03
CA ILE A 107 -14.84 -9.49 -8.39
C ILE A 107 -16.36 -9.59 -8.42
N ARG A 108 -17.05 -8.80 -7.60
CA ARG A 108 -18.52 -8.81 -7.52
C ARG A 108 -19.13 -7.70 -8.38
N PRO A 109 -20.41 -7.82 -8.77
CA PRO A 109 -21.13 -6.79 -9.53
C PRO A 109 -21.18 -5.42 -8.85
N SER A 110 -21.05 -5.38 -7.52
CA SER A 110 -21.00 -4.15 -6.72
C SER A 110 -19.69 -3.38 -6.84
N ALA A 111 -18.80 -3.72 -7.78
CA ALA A 111 -17.45 -3.18 -7.91
C ALA A 111 -16.58 -3.38 -6.65
N THR A 112 -16.87 -4.42 -5.87
CA THR A 112 -16.04 -4.86 -4.74
C THR A 112 -15.18 -6.05 -5.14
N TYR A 113 -13.95 -6.11 -4.67
CA TYR A 113 -13.06 -7.24 -4.90
C TYR A 113 -12.68 -7.92 -3.59
N GLU A 114 -12.28 -9.18 -3.70
CA GLU A 114 -11.73 -9.97 -2.61
C GLU A 114 -10.61 -10.86 -3.16
N VAL A 115 -9.49 -10.90 -2.44
CA VAL A 115 -8.35 -11.77 -2.73
C VAL A 115 -8.20 -12.75 -1.59
N LYS A 116 -8.24 -14.05 -1.92
CA LYS A 116 -7.92 -15.14 -1.00
C LYS A 116 -6.61 -15.81 -1.41
N ILE A 117 -5.76 -16.09 -0.43
CA ILE A 117 -4.58 -16.96 -0.57
C ILE A 117 -4.80 -18.15 0.36
N ASP A 118 -4.63 -19.37 -0.15
CA ASP A 118 -4.82 -20.61 0.62
C ASP A 118 -6.22 -20.69 1.26
N ASN A 119 -7.27 -20.25 0.53
CA ASN A 119 -8.65 -20.08 0.99
C ASN A 119 -8.83 -19.14 2.20
N LYS A 120 -7.84 -18.29 2.50
CA LYS A 120 -7.93 -17.25 3.51
C LYS A 120 -7.96 -15.88 2.86
N GLN A 121 -8.93 -15.06 3.24
CA GLN A 121 -8.98 -13.67 2.79
C GLN A 121 -7.72 -12.92 3.25
N VAL A 122 -7.03 -12.29 2.30
CA VAL A 122 -5.84 -11.46 2.55
C VAL A 122 -6.06 -9.99 2.21
N ALA A 123 -6.98 -9.70 1.29
CA ALA A 123 -7.39 -8.35 0.94
C ALA A 123 -8.84 -8.35 0.46
N ALA A 124 -9.56 -7.26 0.73
CA ALA A 124 -10.89 -7.00 0.22
C ALA A 124 -11.14 -5.48 0.26
N GLY A 125 -11.93 -4.97 -0.67
CA GLY A 125 -12.24 -3.55 -0.73
C GLY A 125 -13.08 -3.17 -1.96
N ASP A 126 -13.25 -1.87 -2.14
CA ASP A 126 -13.89 -1.28 -3.31
C ASP A 126 -12.84 -1.02 -4.40
N VAL A 127 -13.13 -1.47 -5.62
CA VAL A 127 -12.21 -1.34 -6.75
C VAL A 127 -11.95 0.13 -7.10
N GLU A 128 -12.97 0.99 -6.96
CA GLU A 128 -12.85 2.43 -7.20
C GLU A 128 -11.94 3.14 -6.19
N ASP A 129 -11.85 2.64 -4.96
CA ASP A 129 -11.10 3.30 -3.87
C ASP A 129 -9.63 2.85 -3.85
N GLU A 130 -9.36 1.60 -4.20
CA GLU A 130 -8.02 1.00 -4.20
C GLU A 130 -7.24 1.26 -5.49
N TRP A 131 -7.93 1.50 -6.62
CA TRP A 131 -7.30 1.82 -7.90
C TRP A 131 -7.76 3.16 -8.45
N ALA A 132 -6.81 3.93 -8.97
CA ALA A 132 -7.05 5.25 -9.56
C ALA A 132 -7.62 5.18 -10.99
N PHE A 133 -8.75 4.49 -11.17
CA PHE A 133 -9.49 4.44 -12.44
C PHE A 133 -10.21 5.75 -12.73
N LEU A 134 -10.76 6.36 -11.69
CA LEU A 134 -11.53 7.60 -11.75
C LEU A 134 -10.76 8.74 -11.07
N PRO A 135 -11.04 10.00 -11.42
CA PRO A 135 -10.57 11.16 -10.65
C PRO A 135 -10.95 11.02 -9.16
N PRO A 136 -10.17 11.60 -8.22
CA PRO A 136 -10.47 11.48 -6.80
C PRO A 136 -11.84 12.09 -6.49
N LYS A 137 -12.59 11.45 -5.58
CA LYS A 137 -13.92 11.90 -5.14
C LYS A 137 -13.88 13.32 -4.55
N LYS A 138 -12.78 13.68 -3.88
CA LYS A 138 -12.56 14.99 -3.24
C LYS A 138 -11.28 15.65 -3.73
N ILE A 139 -11.33 16.97 -3.89
CA ILE A 139 -10.18 17.82 -4.22
C ILE A 139 -10.05 18.94 -3.20
N LYS A 140 -8.84 19.46 -3.02
CA LYS A 140 -8.61 20.67 -2.24
C LYS A 140 -9.33 21.84 -2.91
N ALA A 141 -10.10 22.60 -2.13
CA ALA A 141 -10.86 23.75 -2.63
C ALA A 141 -9.95 24.80 -3.31
N PRO A 142 -9.99 24.97 -4.64
CA PRO A 142 -8.97 25.74 -5.37
C PRO A 142 -8.89 27.22 -4.97
N TYR A 143 -9.97 27.76 -4.39
CA TYR A 143 -10.07 29.15 -3.94
C TYR A 143 -9.90 29.32 -2.42
N ALA A 144 -9.71 28.24 -1.66
CA ALA A 144 -9.52 28.35 -0.23
C ALA A 144 -8.10 28.79 0.09
N GLN A 145 -7.98 29.82 0.93
CA GLN A 145 -6.71 30.31 1.43
C GLN A 145 -6.76 30.35 2.95
N LYS A 146 -5.62 30.06 3.58
CA LYS A 146 -5.46 30.22 5.01
C LYS A 146 -5.78 31.67 5.40
N PRO A 147 -6.71 31.91 6.35
CA PRO A 147 -7.01 33.25 6.80
C PRO A 147 -5.75 33.92 7.38
N ARG A 148 -5.49 35.18 7.03
CA ARG A 148 -4.31 35.92 7.54
C ARG A 148 -4.28 36.05 9.06
N LYS A 149 -5.44 35.97 9.72
CA LYS A 149 -5.59 36.05 11.17
C LYS A 149 -5.59 34.68 11.87
N TRP A 150 -5.36 33.59 11.12
CA TRP A 150 -5.35 32.24 11.68
C TRP A 150 -4.07 31.98 12.46
N ASP A 151 -4.18 31.84 13.77
CA ASP A 151 -3.03 31.63 14.65
C ASP A 151 -2.84 30.15 14.99
N GLU A 152 -1.76 29.57 14.49
CA GLU A 152 -1.36 28.18 14.73
C GLU A 152 -0.30 28.07 15.82
N ARG A 153 0.11 29.18 16.42
CA ARG A 153 1.13 29.16 17.47
C ARG A 153 0.45 28.66 18.74
N LEU A 154 0.84 27.47 19.18
CA LEU A 154 0.42 26.91 20.47
C LEU A 154 0.82 27.83 21.64
N GLN A 155 2.00 28.44 21.53
CA GLN A 155 2.53 29.35 22.53
C GLN A 155 2.96 30.68 21.90
N ILE A 156 2.70 31.75 22.62
CA ILE A 156 3.13 33.11 22.29
C ILE A 156 4.00 33.65 23.42
N GLU A 157 4.77 34.69 23.14
CA GLU A 157 5.48 35.44 24.18
C GLU A 157 4.45 36.08 25.12
N ASP A 158 4.69 35.97 26.42
CA ASP A 158 3.86 36.56 27.46
C ASP A 158 3.90 38.10 27.31
N PRO A 159 2.79 38.74 26.92
CA PRO A 159 2.76 40.18 26.70
C PRO A 159 2.98 40.99 27.99
N GLU A 160 2.81 40.35 29.17
CA GLU A 160 3.05 40.96 30.47
C GLU A 160 4.49 40.76 30.97
N ASP A 161 5.31 39.99 30.25
CA ASP A 161 6.70 39.74 30.65
C ASP A 161 7.62 40.91 30.28
N LYS A 162 8.19 41.54 31.30
CA LYS A 162 9.09 42.68 31.14
C LYS A 162 10.53 42.22 31.20
N LYS A 163 11.33 42.66 30.22
CA LYS A 163 12.78 42.46 30.22
C LYS A 163 13.36 43.00 31.54
N PRO A 164 14.13 42.20 32.30
CA PRO A 164 14.79 42.63 33.51
C PRO A 164 15.90 43.65 33.22
N GLU A 165 16.30 44.38 34.26
CA GLU A 165 17.38 45.37 34.21
C GLU A 165 18.70 44.77 33.69
N THR A 166 19.52 45.63 33.09
CA THR A 166 20.77 45.27 32.40
C THR A 166 21.81 44.63 33.32
N GLU A 167 22.80 43.96 32.70
CA GLU A 167 23.92 43.30 33.40
C GLU A 167 24.71 44.24 34.33
N TYR A 168 24.70 45.54 34.02
CA TYR A 168 25.27 46.57 34.86
C TYR A 168 24.22 47.62 35.20
N ILE A 169 24.23 48.08 36.45
CA ILE A 169 23.39 49.16 36.98
C ILE A 169 24.28 50.26 37.56
N PRO A 170 23.90 51.55 37.52
CA PRO A 170 24.65 52.61 38.19
C PRO A 170 24.82 52.33 39.68
N ASP A 171 26.02 52.51 40.22
CA ASP A 171 26.31 52.31 41.63
C ASP A 171 25.50 53.30 42.50
N PRO A 172 24.53 52.82 43.32
CA PRO A 172 23.73 53.69 44.18
C PRO A 172 24.56 54.40 45.26
N GLY A 173 25.76 53.89 45.56
CA GLY A 173 26.70 54.45 46.52
C GLY A 173 27.67 55.47 45.92
N ALA A 174 27.74 55.59 44.59
CA ALA A 174 28.64 56.53 43.96
C ALA A 174 28.12 57.96 44.12
N LYS A 175 28.96 58.82 44.67
CA LYS A 175 28.69 60.24 44.79
C LYS A 175 29.49 60.98 43.73
N LYS A 176 28.82 61.93 43.07
CA LYS A 176 29.46 62.87 42.17
C LYS A 176 30.61 63.57 42.91
N PRO A 177 31.83 63.61 42.36
CA PRO A 177 32.95 64.29 42.99
C PRO A 177 32.67 65.79 43.18
N ASP A 178 33.07 66.33 44.32
CA ASP A 178 32.86 67.75 44.67
C ASP A 178 33.57 68.73 43.72
N ASN A 179 34.57 68.25 42.96
CA ASN A 179 35.33 69.03 41.98
C ASN A 179 34.85 68.87 40.52
N TRP A 180 33.71 68.20 40.30
CA TRP A 180 33.17 67.97 38.95
C TRP A 180 32.48 69.21 38.37
N ASN A 181 32.86 69.61 37.16
CA ASN A 181 32.29 70.78 36.50
C ASN A 181 31.49 70.37 35.25
N GLU A 182 30.16 70.36 35.33
CA GLU A 182 29.29 69.92 34.22
C GLU A 182 29.48 70.70 32.91
N ALA A 183 29.94 71.96 32.98
CA ALA A 183 30.18 72.78 31.79
C ALA A 183 31.48 72.42 31.05
N MET A 184 32.44 71.78 31.73
CA MET A 184 33.73 71.38 31.16
C MET A 184 33.84 69.85 30.99
N ASP A 185 33.28 69.09 31.93
CA ASP A 185 33.41 67.63 32.03
C ASP A 185 32.15 66.87 31.56
N GLY A 186 31.03 67.58 31.34
CA GLY A 186 29.74 67.01 30.91
C GLY A 186 28.84 66.52 32.05
N GLU A 187 27.69 65.93 31.70
CA GLU A 187 26.80 65.29 32.68
C GLU A 187 27.53 64.12 33.34
N TRP A 188 27.50 64.08 34.68
CA TRP A 188 28.18 63.04 35.43
C TRP A 188 27.42 61.72 35.34
N GLU A 189 28.06 60.70 34.78
CA GLU A 189 27.57 59.32 34.79
C GLU A 189 28.30 58.52 35.87
N GLY A 190 27.54 57.94 36.81
CA GLY A 190 28.10 57.13 37.88
C GLY A 190 28.73 55.82 37.38
N PRO A 191 29.73 55.26 38.09
CA PRO A 191 30.32 53.98 37.74
C PRO A 191 29.25 52.89 37.77
N LEU A 192 29.26 52.03 36.75
CA LEU A 192 28.33 50.91 36.64
C LEU A 192 28.86 49.72 37.44
N ILE A 193 28.03 49.15 38.31
CA ILE A 193 28.33 47.93 39.07
C ILE A 193 27.59 46.72 38.48
N PRO A 194 28.14 45.51 38.61
CA PRO A 194 27.45 44.29 38.20
C PRO A 194 26.10 44.17 38.93
N ASN A 195 25.03 44.00 38.16
CA ASN A 195 23.70 43.79 38.69
C ASN A 195 23.59 42.38 39.27
N LEU A 196 23.65 42.25 40.60
CA LEU A 196 23.53 40.97 41.30
C LEU A 196 22.19 40.23 41.04
N LYS A 197 21.17 40.93 40.52
CA LYS A 197 19.87 40.33 40.14
C LYS A 197 19.83 39.87 38.68
N TYR A 198 20.86 40.14 37.89
CA TYR A 198 20.95 39.70 36.50
C TYR A 198 21.21 38.20 36.43
N LYS A 199 20.26 37.45 35.85
CA LYS A 199 20.31 35.98 35.76
C LYS A 199 20.74 35.46 34.37
N GLY A 200 21.41 36.29 33.57
CA GLY A 200 21.88 35.97 32.22
C GLY A 200 20.99 36.53 31.10
N GLN A 201 21.24 36.11 29.86
CA GLN A 201 20.49 36.58 28.68
C GLN A 201 19.00 36.24 28.82
N TRP A 202 18.19 37.28 28.99
CA TRP A 202 16.74 37.14 29.13
C TRP A 202 16.11 36.65 27.82
N LYS A 203 15.22 35.67 27.95
CA LYS A 203 14.27 35.26 26.91
C LYS A 203 12.86 35.50 27.44
N PRO A 204 11.93 36.04 26.63
CA PRO A 204 10.54 36.21 27.04
C PRO A 204 9.97 34.88 27.52
N ARG A 205 9.20 34.92 28.61
CA ARG A 205 8.37 33.78 29.03
C ARG A 205 7.36 33.48 27.93
N THR A 206 7.11 32.20 27.68
CA THR A 206 6.05 31.77 26.75
C THR A 206 4.80 31.38 27.52
N THR A 207 3.65 31.76 27.00
CA THR A 207 2.32 31.40 27.53
C THR A 207 1.49 30.78 26.43
N ASP A 208 0.53 29.94 26.81
CA ASP A 208 -0.41 29.35 25.85
C ASP A 208 -1.20 30.44 25.14
N ASN A 209 -1.34 30.30 23.83
CA ASN A 209 -1.98 31.30 23.00
C ASN A 209 -3.52 31.18 23.11
N PRO A 210 -4.21 32.16 23.71
CA PRO A 210 -5.67 32.12 23.81
C PRO A 210 -6.37 32.21 22.44
N ASN A 211 -5.67 32.66 21.39
CA ASN A 211 -6.17 32.76 20.02
C ASN A 211 -5.77 31.56 19.14
N TYR A 212 -5.21 30.48 19.70
CA TYR A 212 -4.85 29.30 18.93
C TYR A 212 -6.09 28.67 18.28
N GLN A 213 -6.08 28.56 16.95
CA GLN A 213 -7.21 28.03 16.16
C GLN A 213 -6.98 26.61 15.65
N GLY A 214 -5.88 25.96 16.04
CA GLY A 214 -5.47 24.68 15.46
C GLY A 214 -4.62 24.85 14.20
N GLU A 215 -4.02 23.76 13.72
CA GLU A 215 -3.41 23.77 12.38
C GLU A 215 -4.50 23.99 11.32
N TRP A 216 -4.25 24.91 10.38
CA TRP A 216 -5.20 25.16 9.31
C TRP A 216 -5.24 23.99 8.34
N ILE A 217 -6.35 23.25 8.34
CA ILE A 217 -6.60 22.17 7.40
C ILE A 217 -7.26 22.77 6.15
N HIS A 218 -6.62 22.59 5.01
CA HIS A 218 -7.16 23.04 3.73
C HIS A 218 -8.48 22.31 3.44
N PRO A 219 -9.60 23.02 3.21
CA PRO A 219 -10.88 22.37 3.01
C PRO A 219 -10.88 21.55 1.72
N GLU A 220 -11.57 20.41 1.78
CA GLU A 220 -11.82 19.52 0.65
C GLU A 220 -13.26 19.73 0.15
N ILE A 221 -13.43 19.74 -1.16
CA ILE A 221 -14.73 19.83 -1.84
C ILE A 221 -14.90 18.63 -2.75
N ASP A 222 -16.15 18.32 -3.08
CA ASP A 222 -16.46 17.29 -4.06
C ASP A 222 -15.86 17.67 -5.42
N ASN A 223 -15.24 16.69 -6.09
CA ASN A 223 -14.61 16.91 -7.38
C ASN A 223 -15.67 16.96 -8.49
N PRO A 224 -15.86 18.09 -9.19
CA PRO A 224 -16.86 18.18 -10.26
C PRO A 224 -16.56 17.26 -11.46
N GLU A 225 -15.30 16.82 -11.61
CA GLU A 225 -14.90 15.88 -12.64
C GLU A 225 -15.14 14.40 -12.24
N TYR A 226 -15.40 14.12 -10.96
CA TYR A 226 -15.74 12.76 -10.53
C TYR A 226 -17.14 12.38 -11.01
N LYS A 227 -17.22 11.28 -11.76
CA LYS A 227 -18.47 10.64 -12.15
C LYS A 227 -18.37 9.16 -11.83
N PRO A 228 -19.29 8.59 -11.02
CA PRO A 228 -19.26 7.16 -10.74
C PRO A 228 -19.50 6.37 -12.03
N ASP A 229 -18.71 5.33 -12.25
CA ASP A 229 -18.86 4.41 -13.38
C ASP A 229 -19.28 3.03 -12.88
N PRO A 230 -20.57 2.68 -12.99
CA PRO A 230 -21.06 1.39 -12.50
C PRO A 230 -20.53 0.20 -13.32
N ASN A 231 -19.89 0.42 -14.47
CA ASN A 231 -19.41 -0.62 -15.36
C ASN A 231 -17.89 -0.83 -15.31
N ILE A 232 -17.20 -0.20 -14.36
CA ILE A 232 -15.74 -0.26 -14.23
C ILE A 232 -15.17 -1.68 -14.10
N CYS A 233 -15.97 -2.60 -13.56
CA CYS A 233 -15.63 -4.02 -13.39
C CYS A 233 -16.32 -4.96 -14.40
N HIS A 234 -17.06 -4.42 -15.38
CA HIS A 234 -17.82 -5.21 -16.35
C HIS A 234 -17.03 -5.41 -17.65
N TYR A 235 -16.82 -6.66 -18.02
CA TYR A 235 -16.17 -7.10 -19.24
C TYR A 235 -17.13 -7.99 -20.03
N TYR A 236 -17.31 -7.72 -21.31
CA TYR A 236 -18.40 -8.31 -22.10
C TYR A 236 -18.03 -9.59 -22.88
N ASN A 237 -16.74 -9.82 -23.14
CA ASN A 237 -16.24 -10.84 -24.07
C ASN A 237 -14.95 -11.51 -23.57
N ILE A 238 -14.88 -11.85 -22.28
CA ILE A 238 -13.76 -12.62 -21.71
C ILE A 238 -13.73 -13.99 -22.40
N SER A 239 -12.60 -14.36 -23.02
CA SER A 239 -12.52 -15.62 -23.79
C SER A 239 -11.16 -16.32 -23.73
N VAL A 240 -10.10 -15.65 -23.29
CA VAL A 240 -8.77 -16.24 -23.25
C VAL A 240 -8.14 -16.05 -21.88
N LEU A 241 -7.56 -17.12 -21.34
CA LEU A 241 -6.69 -17.10 -20.16
C LEU A 241 -5.26 -17.32 -20.66
N GLY A 242 -4.36 -16.41 -20.33
CA GLY A 242 -2.96 -16.50 -20.69
C GLY A 242 -2.03 -16.42 -19.49
N LEU A 243 -0.89 -17.09 -19.63
CA LEU A 243 0.30 -16.97 -18.84
C LEU A 243 1.32 -16.22 -19.70
N ASP A 244 1.61 -14.99 -19.34
CA ASP A 244 2.62 -14.15 -19.98
C ASP A 244 3.60 -13.70 -18.89
N LEU A 245 4.73 -14.41 -18.79
CA LEU A 245 5.62 -14.37 -17.63
C LEU A 245 7.07 -14.19 -18.07
N TRP A 246 7.82 -13.36 -17.35
CA TRP A 246 9.28 -13.40 -17.32
C TRP A 246 9.74 -14.19 -16.10
N GLN A 247 10.69 -15.11 -16.25
CA GLN A 247 11.34 -15.75 -15.10
C GLN A 247 12.85 -15.83 -15.27
N VAL A 248 13.58 -15.32 -14.28
CA VAL A 248 15.04 -15.47 -14.22
C VAL A 248 15.39 -16.92 -13.88
N LYS A 249 14.75 -17.48 -12.85
CA LYS A 249 14.91 -18.89 -12.47
C LYS A 249 13.63 -19.67 -12.71
N SER A 250 13.69 -20.64 -13.61
CA SER A 250 12.60 -21.53 -13.98
C SER A 250 12.31 -22.59 -12.93
N GLY A 251 11.16 -23.24 -13.07
CA GLY A 251 10.67 -24.28 -12.16
C GLY A 251 9.34 -23.94 -11.50
N SER A 252 8.74 -22.78 -11.81
CA SER A 252 7.42 -22.41 -11.30
C SER A 252 6.38 -23.32 -11.90
N PHE A 253 5.55 -23.91 -11.04
CA PHE A 253 4.55 -24.89 -11.42
C PHE A 253 3.14 -24.32 -11.19
N PHE A 254 2.32 -24.33 -12.24
CA PHE A 254 0.95 -23.86 -12.25
C PHE A 254 -0.02 -25.01 -12.47
N ASP A 255 -1.13 -25.01 -11.73
CA ASP A 255 -2.17 -26.03 -11.83
C ASP A 255 -3.53 -25.49 -11.32
N ASN A 256 -4.59 -26.27 -11.48
CA ASN A 256 -5.92 -26.05 -10.91
C ASN A 256 -6.57 -24.71 -11.32
N PHE A 257 -6.37 -24.31 -12.58
CA PHE A 257 -7.06 -23.14 -13.14
C PHE A 257 -8.58 -23.33 -13.12
N LEU A 258 -9.28 -22.37 -12.55
CA LEU A 258 -10.73 -22.32 -12.46
C LEU A 258 -11.21 -20.90 -12.74
N LEU A 259 -12.18 -20.79 -13.64
CA LEU A 259 -12.97 -19.60 -13.88
C LEU A 259 -14.43 -19.96 -13.61
N THR A 260 -15.09 -19.23 -12.71
CA THR A 260 -16.48 -19.48 -12.32
C THR A 260 -17.14 -18.19 -11.84
N ASN A 261 -18.45 -18.21 -11.63
CA ASN A 261 -19.23 -17.11 -11.05
C ASN A 261 -19.73 -17.38 -9.62
N ASP A 262 -19.29 -18.48 -9.03
CA ASP A 262 -19.70 -18.97 -7.71
C ASP A 262 -18.48 -19.06 -6.78
N ASP A 263 -18.46 -18.25 -5.73
CA ASP A 263 -17.37 -18.19 -4.75
C ASP A 263 -17.35 -19.37 -3.77
N GLU A 264 -18.51 -19.94 -3.44
CA GLU A 264 -18.60 -21.17 -2.62
C GLU A 264 -18.06 -22.36 -3.39
N PHE A 265 -18.44 -22.50 -4.67
CA PHE A 265 -17.91 -23.55 -5.54
C PHE A 265 -16.40 -23.45 -5.72
N ALA A 266 -15.87 -22.24 -5.89
CA ALA A 266 -14.43 -22.02 -6.01
C ALA A 266 -13.68 -22.49 -4.73
N GLU A 267 -14.22 -22.16 -3.56
CA GLU A 267 -13.66 -22.58 -2.27
C GLU A 267 -13.69 -24.11 -2.10
N GLU A 268 -14.79 -24.76 -2.49
CA GLU A 268 -14.91 -26.22 -2.50
C GLU A 268 -13.86 -26.87 -3.41
N VAL A 269 -13.72 -26.40 -4.65
CA VAL A 269 -12.72 -26.89 -5.61
C VAL A 269 -11.31 -26.67 -5.06
N GLY A 270 -11.04 -25.52 -4.43
CA GLY A 270 -9.76 -25.22 -3.79
C GLY A 270 -9.39 -26.21 -2.68
N ASN A 271 -10.38 -26.56 -1.85
CA ASN A 271 -10.22 -27.55 -0.78
C ASN A 271 -9.98 -28.96 -1.35
N MET A 272 -10.73 -29.36 -2.38
CA MET A 272 -10.61 -30.68 -3.00
C MET A 272 -9.30 -30.86 -3.77
N THR A 273 -8.74 -29.79 -4.34
CA THR A 273 -7.52 -29.84 -5.16
C THR A 273 -6.27 -29.54 -4.32
N TRP A 274 -6.00 -28.26 -4.08
CA TRP A 274 -4.84 -27.78 -3.32
C TRP A 274 -4.86 -28.27 -1.87
N GLY A 275 -6.01 -28.23 -1.20
CA GLY A 275 -6.15 -28.66 0.20
C GLY A 275 -5.78 -30.14 0.42
N THR A 276 -6.23 -31.02 -0.47
CA THR A 276 -5.86 -32.45 -0.50
C THR A 276 -4.36 -32.64 -0.70
N ARG A 277 -3.75 -31.88 -1.63
CA ARG A 277 -2.30 -31.95 -1.91
C ARG A 277 -1.46 -31.49 -0.72
N LYS A 278 -1.84 -30.36 -0.09
CA LYS A 278 -1.16 -29.82 1.10
C LYS A 278 -1.20 -30.80 2.27
N SER A 279 -2.36 -31.40 2.52
CA SER A 279 -2.54 -32.41 3.58
C SER A 279 -1.67 -33.65 3.34
N SER A 280 -1.64 -34.15 2.10
CA SER A 280 -0.82 -35.30 1.71
C SER A 280 0.68 -35.02 1.86
N HIS A 281 1.14 -33.83 1.48
CA HIS A 281 2.54 -33.41 1.61
C HIS A 281 2.96 -33.26 3.08
N LEU A 282 2.09 -32.71 3.93
CA LEU A 282 2.35 -32.60 5.36
C LEU A 282 2.48 -33.99 6.01
N ALA A 283 1.58 -34.93 5.68
CA ALA A 283 1.65 -36.30 6.19
C ALA A 283 2.96 -37.01 5.78
N LEU A 284 3.43 -36.80 4.54
CA LEU A 284 4.72 -37.34 4.09
C LEU A 284 5.90 -36.74 4.85
N LYS A 285 5.92 -35.43 5.09
CA LYS A 285 6.97 -34.74 5.87
C LYS A 285 7.02 -35.29 7.31
N THR A 286 5.87 -35.42 7.97
CA THR A 286 5.79 -35.97 9.34
C THR A 286 6.30 -37.42 9.39
N THR A 287 5.89 -38.27 8.44
CA THR A 287 6.31 -39.68 8.40
C THR A 287 7.81 -39.85 8.12
N GLN A 288 8.45 -38.89 7.45
CA GLN A 288 9.91 -38.88 7.25
C GLN A 288 10.66 -38.40 8.49
N GLN A 289 10.08 -37.47 9.23
CA GLN A 289 10.68 -36.91 10.44
C GLN A 289 10.61 -37.87 11.64
N ASP A 290 9.54 -38.68 11.74
CA ASP A 290 9.41 -39.73 12.76
C ASP A 290 10.29 -40.96 12.50
N ARG A 291 10.94 -41.04 11.33
CA ARG A 291 11.87 -42.13 10.94
C ARG A 291 13.34 -41.81 11.20
N HIS A 292 13.64 -40.65 11.77
CA HIS A 292 14.98 -40.22 12.17
C HIS A 292 15.06 -40.05 13.68
#